data_AF-A0A955EJI3-F1
#
_entry.id   AF-A0A955EJI3-F1
#
_cell.length_a   1.000
_cell.length_b   1.000
_cell.length_c   1.000
_cell.angle_alpha   90.00
_cell.angle_beta   90.00
_cell.angle_gamma   90.00
#
_symmetry.space_group_name_H-M   'P 1'
#
loop_
_entity.id
_entity.type
_entity.pdbx_description
1 polymer ?
#
loop_
_entity_poly.entity_id
_entity_poly.type
_entity_poly.pdbx_seq_one_letter_code
_entity_poly.pdbx_strand_id
1 'polypeptide(L)' 'MIWRALRRSDLVWLGEKARRVHEAWLTRALQEPERWPRIPTRRVADGGFDGVMSSAEGRAWAHGWWDRTLVEADAE' A
#
# COMPACT_ATOMS: atom_id res chain seq x y z
N MET A 1 -18.35 10.88 4.56
CA MET A 1 -18.67 11.42 3.22
C MET A 1 -17.57 12.40 2.79
N ILE A 2 -16.44 11.90 2.28
CA ILE A 2 -15.28 12.74 1.87
C ILE A 2 -14.85 12.34 0.45
N TRP A 3 -15.79 12.40 -0.50
CA TRP A 3 -15.54 12.15 -1.93
C TRP A 3 -15.78 13.41 -2.76
N ARG A 4 -15.39 14.58 -2.22
CA ARG A 4 -15.56 15.86 -2.92
C ARG A 4 -14.21 16.41 -3.39
N ALA A 5 -14.06 16.42 -4.71
CA ALA A 5 -13.15 17.23 -5.51
C ALA A 5 -11.65 16.86 -5.53
N LEU A 6 -11.31 15.57 -5.64
CA LEU A 6 -10.00 15.20 -6.20
C LEU A 6 -9.97 15.63 -7.68
N ARG A 7 -9.14 16.60 -8.02
CA ARG A 7 -8.90 16.97 -9.43
C ARG A 7 -8.12 15.84 -10.09
N ARG A 8 -8.24 15.72 -11.42
CA ARG A 8 -7.53 14.68 -12.19
C ARG A 8 -6.00 14.74 -11.95
N SER A 9 -5.45 15.94 -11.74
CA SER A 9 -4.06 16.16 -11.35
C SER A 9 -3.69 15.50 -10.01
N ASP A 10 -4.58 15.58 -9.03
CA ASP A 10 -4.36 15.05 -7.68
C ASP A 10 -4.38 13.52 -7.71
N LEU A 11 -5.25 12.93 -8.55
CA LEU A 11 -5.28 11.49 -8.78
C LEU A 11 -4.01 10.97 -9.47
N VAL A 12 -3.48 11.70 -10.45
CA VAL A 12 -2.23 11.33 -11.12
C VAL A 12 -1.06 11.39 -10.15
N TRP A 13 -0.98 12.45 -9.35
CA TRP A 13 0.05 12.60 -8.32
C TRP A 13 -0.04 11.50 -7.24
N LEU A 14 -1.24 11.21 -6.73
CA LEU A 14 -1.46 10.12 -5.78
C LEU A 14 -1.07 8.76 -6.37
N GLY A 15 -1.37 8.53 -7.65
CA GLY A 15 -0.96 7.31 -8.36
C GLY A 15 0.55 7.18 -8.49
N GLU A 16 1.25 8.26 -8.86
CA GLU A 16 2.71 8.31 -8.94
C GLU A 16 3.36 8.07 -7.58
N LYS A 17 2.81 8.70 -6.52
CA LYS A 17 3.25 8.50 -5.14
C LYS A 17 3.07 7.05 -4.69
N ALA A 18 1.89 6.48 -4.93
CA ALA A 18 1.61 5.09 -4.63
C ALA A 18 2.57 4.13 -5.35
N ARG A 19 2.85 4.39 -6.63
CA ARG A 19 3.84 3.63 -7.40
C ARG A 19 5.23 3.68 -6.74
N ARG A 20 5.72 4.87 -6.38
CA ARG A 20 7.06 5.03 -5.76
C ARG A 20 7.17 4.32 -4.41
N VAL A 21 6.16 4.45 -3.55
CA VAL A 21 6.12 3.77 -2.25
C VAL A 21 6.09 2.25 -2.45
N HIS A 22 5.33 1.77 -3.43
CA HIS A 22 5.26 0.36 -3.78
C HIS A 22 6.57 -0.19 -4.35
N GLU A 23 7.24 0.54 -5.24
CA GLU A 23 8.56 0.18 -5.78
C GLU A 23 9.61 0.08 -4.67
N ALA A 24 9.69 1.08 -3.79
CA ALA A 24 10.62 1.07 -2.65
C ALA A 24 10.34 -0.11 -1.70
N TRP A 25 9.07 -0.46 -1.50
CA TRP A 25 8.71 -1.65 -0.75
C TRP A 25 9.16 -2.94 -1.45
N LEU A 26 8.89 -3.10 -2.75
CA LEU A 26 9.31 -4.27 -3.53
C LEU A 26 10.83 -4.45 -3.49
N THR A 27 11.59 -3.37 -3.64
CA THR A 27 13.06 -3.41 -3.54
C THR A 27 13.52 -3.98 -2.20
N ARG A 28 12.95 -3.52 -1.09
CA ARG A 28 13.28 -4.03 0.25
C ARG A 28 12.80 -5.48 0.45
N ALA A 29 11.62 -5.80 -0.09
CA ALA A 29 11.04 -7.14 -0.01
C ALA A 29 11.89 -8.19 -0.72
N LEU A 30 12.47 -7.83 -1.87
CA LEU A 30 13.38 -8.70 -2.62
C LEU A 30 14.73 -8.89 -1.93
N GLN A 31 15.18 -7.92 -1.13
CA GLN A 31 16.45 -7.99 -0.40
C GLN A 31 16.37 -8.83 0.89
N GLU A 32 15.22 -8.83 1.57
CA GLU A 32 15.03 -9.54 2.86
C GLU A 32 13.78 -10.45 2.83
N PRO A 33 13.70 -11.47 1.96
CA PRO A 33 12.46 -12.21 1.69
C PRO A 33 11.82 -12.91 2.89
N GLU A 34 12.60 -13.18 3.96
CA GLU A 34 12.10 -13.79 5.20
C GLU A 34 11.40 -12.78 6.13
N ARG A 35 11.63 -11.48 5.92
CA ARG A 35 11.13 -10.40 6.78
C ARG A 35 9.80 -9.82 6.32
N TRP A 36 9.44 -10.02 5.05
CA TRP A 36 8.23 -9.41 4.47
C TRP A 36 7.20 -10.47 4.11
N PRO A 37 5.91 -10.16 4.22
CA PRO A 37 4.86 -11.05 3.76
C PRO A 37 5.01 -11.32 2.26
N ARG A 38 4.78 -12.58 1.85
CA ARG A 38 4.77 -12.94 0.43
C ARG A 38 3.77 -12.09 -0.34
N ILE A 39 4.17 -11.62 -1.51
CA ILE A 39 3.29 -10.89 -2.43
C ILE A 39 2.10 -11.80 -2.78
N PRO A 40 0.87 -11.34 -2.54
CA PRO A 40 -0.32 -12.04 -3.01
C PRO A 40 -0.27 -12.26 -4.53
N THR A 41 -0.35 -13.51 -4.96
CA THR A 41 -0.48 -13.86 -6.39
C THR A 41 -1.93 -13.93 -6.84
N ARG A 42 -2.87 -13.95 -5.90
CA ARG A 42 -4.31 -13.95 -6.14
C ARG A 42 -4.84 -12.51 -6.19
N ARG A 43 -5.87 -12.26 -7.01
CA ARG A 43 -6.51 -10.95 -7.10
C ARG A 43 -7.10 -10.55 -5.74
N VAL A 44 -7.16 -9.24 -5.49
CA VAL A 44 -7.81 -8.68 -4.29
C VAL A 44 -9.26 -9.14 -4.17
N ALA A 45 -10.01 -9.11 -5.29
CA ALA A 45 -11.42 -9.53 -5.33
C ALA A 45 -11.63 -11.00 -4.93
N ASP A 46 -10.60 -11.83 -5.06
CA ASP A 46 -10.64 -13.25 -4.73
C ASP A 46 -9.98 -13.55 -3.37
N GLY A 47 -9.70 -12.53 -2.55
CA GLY A 47 -9.12 -12.69 -1.21
C GLY A 47 -7.59 -12.83 -1.19
N GLY A 48 -6.87 -12.29 -2.17
CA GLY A 48 -5.40 -12.37 -2.21
C GLY A 48 -4.69 -11.81 -0.97
N PHE A 49 -5.31 -10.83 -0.30
CA PHE A 49 -4.76 -10.22 0.90
C PHE A 49 -5.20 -10.91 2.20
N ASP A 50 -6.07 -11.92 2.14
CA ASP A 50 -6.63 -12.56 3.34
C ASP A 50 -5.54 -13.12 4.24
N GLY A 51 -4.48 -13.69 3.65
CA GLY A 51 -3.33 -14.21 4.40
C GLY A 51 -2.62 -13.12 5.21
N VAL A 52 -2.34 -11.97 4.60
CA VAL A 52 -1.74 -10.81 5.29
C VAL A 52 -2.71 -10.22 6.33
N MET A 53 -3.99 -10.13 5.98
CA MET A 53 -5.01 -9.54 6.87
C MET A 53 -5.42 -10.47 8.02
N SER A 54 -5.05 -11.76 7.96
CA SER A 54 -5.40 -12.74 9.00
C SER A 54 -4.61 -12.53 10.31
N SER A 55 -3.37 -12.03 10.24
CA SER A 55 -2.54 -11.79 11.41
C SER A 55 -2.60 -10.34 11.90
N ALA A 56 -2.43 -10.12 13.21
CA ALA A 56 -2.38 -8.77 13.78
C ALA A 56 -1.22 -7.95 13.19
N GLU A 57 -0.07 -8.61 12.99
CA GLU A 57 1.13 -8.01 12.42
C GLU A 57 0.92 -7.62 10.96
N GLY A 58 0.31 -8.48 10.14
CA GLY A 58 0.01 -8.20 8.74
C GLY A 58 -1.06 -7.11 8.56
N ARG A 59 -2.04 -7.01 9.47
CA ARG A 59 -2.98 -5.87 9.50
C ARG A 59 -2.28 -4.55 9.85
N ALA A 60 -1.42 -4.53 10.87
CA ALA A 60 -0.64 -3.34 11.21
C ALA A 60 0.25 -2.90 10.04
N TRP A 61 0.80 -3.89 9.34
CA TRP A 61 1.56 -3.71 8.12
C TRP A 61 0.76 -3.05 6.99
N ALA A 62 -0.42 -3.59 6.69
CA ALA A 62 -1.32 -3.05 5.68
C ALA A 62 -1.75 -1.62 6.01
N HIS A 63 -2.12 -1.36 7.27
CA HIS A 63 -2.45 -0.02 7.75
C HIS A 63 -1.29 0.96 7.55
N GLY A 64 -0.09 0.62 8.00
CA GLY A 64 1.08 1.49 7.83
C GLY A 64 1.48 1.71 6.36
N TRP A 65 1.15 0.80 5.45
CA TRP A 65 1.33 1.03 4.01
C TRP A 65 0.29 2.02 3.46
N TRP A 66 -0.99 1.85 3.81
CA TRP A 66 -2.06 2.76 3.42
C TRP A 66 -1.86 4.17 3.98
N ASP A 67 -1.44 4.29 5.24
CA ASP A 67 -1.20 5.60 5.87
C ASP A 67 -0.09 6.38 5.15
N ARG A 68 1.04 5.73 4.85
CA ARG A 68 2.14 6.38 4.08
C ARG A 68 1.75 6.70 2.64
N THR A 69 0.92 5.84 2.04
CA THR A 69 0.52 5.99 0.64
C THR A 69 -0.55 7.07 0.45
N LEU A 70 -1.56 7.10 1.32
CA LEU A 70 -2.77 7.90 1.17
C LEU A 70 -2.95 9.02 2.20
N VAL A 71 -2.37 8.91 3.40
CA VAL A 71 -2.59 9.86 4.51
C VAL A 71 -1.44 10.86 4.66
N GLU A 72 -0.18 10.49 4.38
CA GLU A 72 0.94 11.44 4.26
C GLU A 72 0.82 12.32 2.99
N ALA A 73 -0.37 12.86 2.70
CA ALA A 73 -0.44 14.08 1.94
C ALA A 73 0.00 15.19 2.90
N ASP A 74 1.13 15.82 2.59
CA ASP A 74 1.62 17.05 3.21
C ASP A 74 2.20 16.91 4.63
N ALA A 75 3.51 16.63 4.69
CA ALA A 75 4.39 17.36 5.60
C ALA A 75 5.44 18.05 4.71
N GLU A 76 5.54 19.37 4.87
CA GLU A 76 6.30 20.36 4.08
C GLU A 76 7.66 19.90 3.50
#